data_AF-A0A8T5CJ21-F1
#
_entry.id   AF-A0A8T5CJ21-F1
#
_cell.length_a   1.000
_cell.length_b   1.000
_cell.length_c   1.000
_cell.angle_alpha   90.00
_cell.angle_beta   90.00
_cell.angle_gamma   90.00
#
_symmetry.space_group_name_H-M   'P 1'
#
loop_
_entity.id
_entity.type
_entity.pdbx_description
1 polymer ?
#
loop_
_entity_poly.entity_id
_entity_poly.type
_entity_poly.pdbx_seq_one_letter_code
_entity_poly.pdbx_strand_id
1 'polypeptide(L)'
;MTSFADVRERFWRESIDFTETKTFLLGLLQAGIATIEFALIFVVVAGTRLVPLSAVNTRPSSVVVAVSLGLVPGFVLGAGLPLLVQYSEYVNRLNDNKAFRAVGPVVTFGTYFCLFFYHPVTSVLYAVAYLLGRIAVLVGIFGGSQLKSAIA
;
A
#
# COMPACT_ATOMS: atom_id res chain seq x y z
N MET A 1 -30.66 13.73 0.25
CA MET A 1 -29.99 12.67 1.04
C MET A 1 -29.29 11.74 0.06
N THR A 2 -27.98 11.86 -0.09
CA THR A 2 -27.18 10.97 -0.93
C THR A 2 -26.94 9.66 -0.19
N SER A 3 -27.27 8.54 -0.82
CA SER A 3 -27.05 7.20 -0.27
C SER A 3 -25.55 6.89 -0.16
N PHE A 4 -25.14 6.17 0.87
CA PHE A 4 -23.75 5.66 1.00
C PHE A 4 -23.33 4.85 -0.24
N ALA A 5 -24.30 4.22 -0.92
CA ALA A 5 -24.07 3.49 -2.16
C ALA A 5 -23.73 4.42 -3.34
N ASP A 6 -24.34 5.60 -3.43
CA ASP A 6 -24.06 6.60 -4.50
C ASP A 6 -22.69 7.25 -4.34
N VAL A 7 -22.33 7.57 -3.09
CA VAL A 7 -20.99 8.09 -2.78
C VAL A 7 -19.96 7.03 -3.14
N ARG A 8 -20.23 5.78 -2.79
CA ARG A 8 -19.39 4.64 -3.14
C ARG A 8 -19.29 4.49 -4.66
N GLU A 9 -20.37 4.49 -5.42
CA GLU A 9 -20.32 4.30 -6.88
C GLU A 9 -19.59 5.41 -7.64
N ARG A 10 -19.75 6.68 -7.22
CA ARG A 10 -18.95 7.80 -7.76
C ARG A 10 -17.46 7.67 -7.45
N PHE A 11 -17.13 7.12 -6.29
CA PHE A 11 -15.77 6.74 -5.91
C PHE A 11 -15.14 5.69 -6.86
N TRP A 12 -15.94 4.91 -7.60
CA TRP A 12 -15.46 3.77 -8.39
C TRP A 12 -15.31 4.05 -9.89
N ARG A 13 -15.95 5.11 -10.45
CA ARG A 13 -15.98 5.43 -11.90
C ARG A 13 -15.08 6.58 -12.38
N GLU A 14 -14.62 7.46 -11.49
CA GLU A 14 -13.78 8.59 -11.89
C GLU A 14 -12.35 8.09 -12.20
N SER A 15 -11.90 8.33 -13.44
CA SER A 15 -10.51 8.11 -13.86
C SER A 15 -9.57 8.73 -12.83
N ILE A 16 -8.69 7.90 -12.26
CA ILE A 16 -7.86 8.27 -11.12
C ILE A 16 -6.79 9.26 -11.56
N ASP A 17 -7.11 10.56 -11.52
CA ASP A 17 -6.14 11.64 -11.68
C ASP A 17 -5.71 12.11 -10.28
N PHE A 18 -4.50 11.72 -9.88
CA PHE A 18 -3.89 12.09 -8.60
C PHE A 18 -3.49 13.57 -8.54
N THR A 19 -3.62 14.30 -9.65
CA THR A 19 -3.49 15.76 -9.72
C THR A 19 -4.62 16.47 -8.99
N GLU A 20 -5.80 15.84 -8.90
CA GLU A 20 -6.93 16.38 -8.16
C GLU A 20 -6.80 16.17 -6.65
N THR A 21 -7.04 17.22 -5.86
CA THR A 21 -7.03 17.20 -4.40
C THR A 21 -7.89 16.07 -3.81
N LYS A 22 -9.02 15.76 -4.47
CA LYS A 22 -9.92 14.67 -4.06
C LYS A 22 -9.20 13.32 -4.13
N THR A 23 -8.62 12.96 -5.26
CA THR A 23 -7.91 11.68 -5.47
C THR A 23 -6.69 11.55 -4.57
N PHE A 24 -5.97 12.66 -4.32
CA PHE A 24 -4.88 12.70 -3.34
C PHE A 24 -5.36 12.37 -1.92
N LEU A 25 -6.43 13.03 -1.44
CA LEU A 25 -7.01 12.76 -0.12
C LEU A 25 -7.53 11.32 0.00
N LEU A 26 -8.11 10.78 -1.08
CA LEU A 26 -8.53 9.37 -1.12
C LEU A 26 -7.35 8.42 -1.05
N GLY A 27 -6.25 8.72 -1.75
CA GLY A 27 -5.00 7.97 -1.67
C GLY A 27 -4.40 7.98 -0.26
N LEU A 28 -4.45 9.13 0.41
CA LEU A 28 -3.97 9.27 1.79
C LEU A 28 -4.87 8.52 2.78
N LEU A 29 -6.19 8.61 2.63
CA LEU A 29 -7.14 7.83 3.42
C LEU A 29 -6.89 6.33 3.23
N GLN A 30 -6.65 5.88 2.00
CA GLN A 30 -6.32 4.49 1.71
C GLN A 30 -5.01 4.05 2.38
N ALA A 31 -3.99 4.91 2.42
CA ALA A 31 -2.76 4.63 3.17
C ALA A 31 -3.01 4.54 4.68
N GLY A 32 -3.89 5.40 5.22
CA GLY A 32 -4.35 5.32 6.61
C GLY A 32 -5.08 4.01 6.92
N ILE A 33 -6.00 3.59 6.05
CA ILE A 33 -6.70 2.30 6.17
C ILE A 33 -5.69 1.14 6.14
N ALA A 34 -4.75 1.14 5.17
CA ALA A 34 -3.71 0.11 5.09
C ALA A 34 -2.84 0.06 6.35
N THR A 35 -2.57 1.19 6.99
CA THR A 35 -1.83 1.26 8.26
C THR A 35 -2.59 0.54 9.38
N ILE A 36 -3.90 0.80 9.48
CA ILE A 36 -4.78 0.13 10.44
C ILE A 36 -4.83 -1.38 10.15
N GLU A 37 -4.93 -1.77 8.88
CA GLU A 37 -4.94 -3.18 8.47
C GLU A 37 -3.63 -3.90 8.83
N PHE A 38 -2.47 -3.29 8.56
CA PHE A 38 -1.18 -3.87 8.97
C PHE A 38 -1.07 -4.03 10.49
N ALA A 39 -1.53 -3.03 11.25
CA ALA A 39 -1.54 -3.09 12.72
C ALA A 39 -2.49 -4.18 13.24
N LEU A 40 -3.70 -4.29 12.68
CA LEU A 40 -4.66 -5.33 13.04
C LEU A 40 -4.12 -6.73 12.74
N ILE A 41 -3.56 -6.95 11.55
CA ILE A 41 -2.95 -8.23 11.20
C ILE A 41 -1.79 -8.54 12.16
N PHE A 42 -0.95 -7.54 12.49
CA PHE A 42 0.13 -7.71 13.46
C PHE A 42 -0.40 -8.18 14.82
N VAL A 43 -1.40 -7.48 15.37
CA VAL A 43 -1.97 -7.78 16.69
C VAL A 43 -2.64 -9.16 16.70
N VAL A 44 -3.40 -9.51 15.66
CA VAL A 44 -4.06 -10.81 15.56
C VAL A 44 -3.05 -11.95 15.45
N VAL A 45 -2.05 -11.83 14.58
CA VAL A 45 -1.06 -12.90 14.39
C VAL A 45 -0.12 -13.02 15.59
N ALA A 46 0.28 -11.91 16.22
CA ALA A 46 1.05 -11.94 17.46
C ALA A 46 0.24 -12.49 18.64
N GLY A 47 -1.03 -12.11 18.76
CA GLY A 47 -1.91 -12.50 19.86
C GLY A 47 -2.36 -13.97 19.82
N THR A 48 -2.46 -14.55 18.63
CA THR A 48 -2.84 -15.95 18.43
C THR A 48 -1.73 -16.95 18.76
N ARG A 49 -0.52 -16.49 19.13
CA ARG A 49 0.69 -17.33 19.35
C ARG A 49 1.04 -18.23 18.17
N LEU A 50 0.52 -17.95 16.96
CA LEU A 50 0.87 -18.66 15.73
C LEU A 50 2.37 -18.56 15.43
N VAL A 51 2.99 -17.47 15.90
CA VAL A 51 4.43 -17.26 15.90
C VAL A 51 4.86 -17.07 17.36
N PRO A 52 5.76 -17.91 17.92
CA PRO A 52 6.18 -17.77 19.31
C PRO A 52 6.97 -16.46 19.49
N LEU A 53 6.85 -15.79 20.64
CA LEU A 53 7.60 -14.54 20.93
C LEU A 53 9.13 -14.71 20.80
N SER A 54 9.63 -15.94 20.92
CA SER A 54 11.03 -16.27 20.64
C SER A 54 11.42 -16.03 19.18
N ALA A 55 10.51 -16.22 18.22
CA ALA A 55 10.74 -15.92 16.80
C ALA A 55 10.84 -14.41 16.51
N VAL A 56 10.20 -13.56 17.33
CA VAL A 56 10.36 -12.09 17.25
C VAL A 56 11.77 -11.67 17.69
N ASN A 57 12.34 -12.37 18.67
CA ASN A 57 13.69 -12.13 19.19
C ASN A 57 14.78 -12.94 18.49
N THR A 58 14.41 -13.83 17.56
CA THR A 58 15.38 -14.61 16.80
C THR A 58 16.06 -13.66 15.83
N ARG A 59 17.39 -13.54 15.90
CA ARG A 59 18.13 -12.76 14.91
C ARG A 59 18.03 -13.47 13.56
N PRO A 60 17.75 -12.74 12.46
CA PRO A 60 17.76 -13.35 11.14
C PRO A 60 19.17 -13.88 10.85
N SER A 61 19.25 -15.03 10.17
CA SER A 61 20.52 -15.65 9.75
C SER A 61 21.37 -14.70 8.89
N SER A 62 20.72 -13.76 8.19
CA SER A 62 21.35 -12.65 7.51
C SER A 62 20.49 -11.39 7.62
N VAL A 63 21.03 -10.36 8.26
CA VAL A 63 20.39 -9.04 8.38
C VAL A 63 20.16 -8.43 7.00
N VAL A 64 21.13 -8.58 6.08
CA VAL A 64 21.03 -8.02 4.73
C VAL A 64 19.85 -8.64 3.97
N VAL A 65 19.67 -9.96 4.05
CA VAL A 65 18.55 -10.64 3.39
C VAL A 65 17.21 -10.23 4.01
N ALA A 66 17.13 -10.18 5.35
CA ALA A 66 15.94 -9.78 6.07
C ALA A 66 15.51 -8.34 5.76
N VAL A 67 16.47 -7.42 5.63
CA VAL A 67 16.21 -6.02 5.28
C VAL A 67 15.80 -5.91 3.81
N SER A 68 16.50 -6.60 2.91
CA SER A 68 16.20 -6.57 1.46
C SER A 68 14.81 -7.10 1.16
N LEU A 69 14.42 -8.23 1.79
CA LEU A 69 13.10 -8.84 1.65
C LEU A 69 11.97 -7.99 2.23
N GLY A 70 12.26 -7.09 3.18
CA GLY A 70 11.26 -6.16 3.69
C GLY A 70 11.16 -4.93 2.79
N LEU A 71 12.29 -4.23 2.62
CA LEU A 71 12.34 -2.92 1.98
C LEU A 71 12.01 -2.98 0.49
N VAL A 72 12.60 -3.91 -0.27
CA VAL A 72 12.45 -3.94 -1.73
C VAL A 72 11.00 -4.20 -2.15
N PRO A 73 10.35 -5.30 -1.74
CA PRO A 73 8.96 -5.53 -2.12
C PRO A 73 8.01 -4.54 -1.47
N GLY A 74 8.30 -4.07 -0.24
CA GLY A 74 7.49 -3.04 0.42
C GLY A 74 7.44 -1.76 -0.40
N PHE A 75 8.61 -1.24 -0.79
CA PHE A 75 8.71 -0.04 -1.60
C PHE A 75 8.13 -0.25 -3.01
N VAL A 76 8.42 -1.37 -3.68
CA VAL A 76 7.89 -1.68 -5.01
C VAL A 76 6.36 -1.74 -5.00
N LEU A 77 5.73 -2.37 -4.00
CA LEU A 77 4.28 -2.44 -3.92
C LEU A 77 3.65 -1.12 -3.45
N GLY A 78 4.34 -0.37 -2.58
CA GLY A 78 3.88 0.94 -2.09
C GLY A 78 3.91 2.02 -3.17
N ALA A 79 5.02 2.12 -3.90
CA ALA A 79 5.28 3.14 -4.90
C ALA A 79 4.91 2.71 -6.34
N GLY A 80 5.08 1.42 -6.66
CA GLY A 80 4.88 0.90 -8.02
C GLY A 80 3.43 0.87 -8.46
N LEU A 81 2.50 0.48 -7.59
CA LEU A 81 1.06 0.43 -7.94
C LEU A 81 0.49 1.81 -8.33
N PRO A 82 0.68 2.90 -7.57
CA PRO A 82 0.22 4.23 -7.98
C PRO A 82 0.87 4.72 -9.26
N LEU A 83 2.19 4.51 -9.43
CA LEU A 83 2.89 4.88 -10.66
C LEU A 83 2.36 4.12 -11.87
N LEU A 84 2.11 2.82 -11.74
CA LEU A 84 1.55 1.99 -12.81
C LEU A 84 0.13 2.43 -13.17
N VAL A 85 -0.73 2.72 -12.19
CA VAL A 85 -2.09 3.20 -12.46
C VAL A 85 -2.08 4.56 -13.17
N GLN A 86 -1.15 5.45 -12.80
CA GLN A 86 -1.08 6.79 -13.40
C GLN A 86 -0.45 6.81 -14.79
N TYR A 87 0.61 6.04 -15.03
CA TYR A 87 1.37 6.09 -16.29
C TYR A 87 1.00 4.99 -17.28
N SER A 88 0.22 3.99 -16.88
CA SER A 88 -0.20 2.89 -17.77
C SER A 88 -1.71 2.90 -17.98
N GLU A 89 -2.14 3.37 -19.15
CA GLU A 89 -3.53 3.23 -19.62
C GLU A 89 -3.99 1.77 -19.64
N TYR A 90 -3.07 0.82 -19.85
CA TYR A 90 -3.36 -0.62 -19.82
C TYR A 90 -3.74 -1.10 -18.43
N VAL A 91 -2.98 -0.70 -17.40
CA VAL A 91 -3.29 -1.05 -16.00
C VAL A 91 -4.55 -0.31 -15.53
N ASN A 92 -4.74 0.93 -15.96
CA ASN A 92 -5.95 1.69 -15.66
C ASN A 92 -7.22 0.98 -16.21
N ARG A 93 -7.16 0.49 -17.46
CA ARG A 93 -8.24 -0.33 -18.06
C ARG A 93 -8.45 -1.66 -17.34
N LEU A 94 -7.39 -2.33 -16.90
CA LEU A 94 -7.52 -3.58 -16.13
C LEU A 94 -8.09 -3.35 -14.73
N ASN A 95 -7.78 -2.22 -14.11
CA ASN A 95 -8.28 -1.82 -12.78
C ASN A 95 -9.78 -1.49 -12.78
N ASP A 96 -10.38 -1.31 -13.97
CA ASP A 96 -11.84 -1.16 -14.13
C ASP A 96 -12.58 -2.48 -13.81
N ASN A 97 -11.88 -3.61 -13.89
CA ASN A 97 -12.41 -4.91 -13.48
C ASN A 97 -12.23 -5.14 -11.97
N LYS A 98 -13.35 -5.40 -11.27
CA LYS A 98 -13.41 -5.64 -9.82
C LYS A 98 -12.45 -6.74 -9.34
N ALA A 99 -12.25 -7.78 -10.16
CA ALA A 99 -11.36 -8.88 -9.83
C ALA A 99 -9.88 -8.45 -9.81
N PHE A 100 -9.46 -7.64 -10.79
CA PHE A 100 -8.09 -7.13 -10.88
C PHE A 100 -7.78 -6.12 -9.78
N ARG A 101 -8.80 -5.35 -9.35
CA ARG A 101 -8.69 -4.39 -8.25
C ARG A 101 -8.43 -5.05 -6.89
N ALA A 102 -8.85 -6.30 -6.71
CA ALA A 102 -8.58 -7.09 -5.50
C ALA A 102 -7.17 -7.70 -5.47
N VAL A 103 -6.52 -7.88 -6.64
CA VAL A 103 -5.18 -8.49 -6.72
C VAL A 103 -4.14 -7.66 -5.97
N GLY A 104 -4.17 -6.33 -6.10
CA GLY A 104 -3.23 -5.43 -5.41
C GLY A 104 -3.25 -5.60 -3.88
N PRO A 105 -4.41 -5.44 -3.22
CA PRO A 105 -4.56 -5.71 -1.79
C PRO A 105 -4.17 -7.14 -1.39
N VAL A 106 -4.62 -8.16 -2.13
CA VAL A 106 -4.32 -9.57 -1.82
C VAL A 106 -2.81 -9.82 -1.85
N VAL A 107 -2.11 -9.33 -2.87
CA VAL A 107 -0.64 -9.45 -2.96
C VAL A 107 0.03 -8.66 -1.83
N THR A 108 -0.45 -7.45 -1.53
CA THR A 108 0.15 -6.59 -0.51
C THR A 108 0.05 -7.17 0.90
N PHE A 109 -1.16 -7.56 1.30
CA PHE A 109 -1.42 -8.13 2.64
C PHE A 109 -0.96 -9.58 2.73
N GLY A 110 -1.07 -10.35 1.65
CA GLY A 110 -0.51 -11.70 1.56
C GLY A 110 1.00 -11.71 1.74
N THR A 111 1.71 -10.81 1.06
CA THR A 111 3.17 -10.66 1.23
C THR A 111 3.53 -10.29 2.67
N TYR A 112 2.82 -9.32 3.25
CA TYR A 112 3.01 -8.96 4.66
C TYR A 112 2.79 -10.15 5.61
N PHE A 113 1.72 -10.92 5.40
CA PHE A 113 1.42 -12.10 6.19
C PHE A 113 2.51 -13.16 6.06
N CYS A 114 2.94 -13.51 4.83
CA CYS A 114 4.04 -14.44 4.60
C CYS A 114 5.35 -14.00 5.26
N LEU A 115 5.69 -12.71 5.15
CA LEU A 115 6.88 -12.14 5.79
C LEU A 115 6.78 -12.21 7.31
N PHE A 116 5.59 -12.10 7.88
CA PHE A 116 5.38 -12.20 9.32
C PHE A 116 5.72 -13.59 9.85
N PHE A 117 5.32 -14.65 9.13
CA PHE A 117 5.69 -16.04 9.48
C PHE A 117 7.17 -16.33 9.25
N TYR A 118 7.79 -15.69 8.26
CA TYR A 118 9.22 -15.83 8.03
C TYR A 118 10.03 -15.12 9.13
N HIS A 119 9.81 -13.83 9.31
CA HIS A 119 10.48 -13.02 10.31
C HIS A 119 9.67 -11.75 10.64
N PRO A 120 9.12 -11.60 11.85
CA PRO A 120 8.25 -10.46 12.21
C PRO A 120 8.90 -9.09 12.01
N VAL A 121 10.22 -8.97 12.23
CA VAL A 121 10.92 -7.70 11.96
C VAL A 121 10.91 -7.35 10.46
N THR A 122 11.02 -8.34 9.58
CA THR A 122 10.99 -8.12 8.12
C THR A 122 9.62 -7.68 7.66
N SER A 123 8.53 -8.20 8.24
CA SER A 123 7.17 -7.74 7.91
C SER A 123 6.94 -6.30 8.35
N VAL A 124 7.47 -5.89 9.52
CA VAL A 124 7.40 -4.48 9.95
C VAL A 124 8.18 -3.59 9.00
N LEU A 125 9.40 -3.98 8.61
CA LEU A 125 10.20 -3.24 7.62
C LEU A 125 9.46 -3.10 6.28
N TYR A 126 8.79 -4.16 5.84
CA TYR A 126 7.93 -4.13 4.67
C TYR A 126 6.80 -3.11 4.80
N ALA A 127 6.05 -3.13 5.91
CA ALA A 127 4.94 -2.21 6.12
C ALA A 127 5.40 -0.75 6.13
N VAL A 128 6.53 -0.46 6.79
CA VAL A 128 7.13 0.88 6.80
C VAL A 128 7.55 1.30 5.40
N ALA A 129 8.27 0.44 4.66
CA ALA A 129 8.71 0.74 3.30
C ALA A 129 7.53 0.95 2.33
N TYR A 130 6.48 0.14 2.48
CA TYR A 130 5.24 0.28 1.72
C TYR A 130 4.58 1.63 1.97
N LEU A 131 4.38 2.00 3.23
CA LEU A 131 3.72 3.26 3.59
C LEU A 131 4.55 4.47 3.14
N LEU A 132 5.86 4.44 3.36
CA LEU A 132 6.76 5.51 2.91
C LEU A 132 6.76 5.64 1.38
N GLY A 133 6.86 4.52 0.65
CA GLY A 133 6.79 4.53 -0.81
C GLY A 133 5.45 5.05 -1.33
N ARG A 134 4.35 4.64 -0.69
CA ARG A 134 3.00 5.10 -1.03
C ARG A 134 2.84 6.60 -0.82
N ILE A 135 3.25 7.12 0.33
CA ILE A 135 3.16 8.54 0.66
C ILE A 135 4.10 9.36 -0.24
N ALA A 136 5.34 8.91 -0.43
CA ALA A 136 6.32 9.60 -1.27
C ALA A 136 5.83 9.76 -2.71
N VAL A 137 5.22 8.72 -3.28
CA VAL A 137 4.67 8.78 -4.63
C VAL A 137 3.45 9.68 -4.70
N LEU A 138 2.50 9.58 -3.75
CA LEU A 138 1.33 10.46 -3.71
C LEU A 138 1.72 11.94 -3.61
N VAL A 139 2.67 12.26 -2.73
CA VAL A 139 3.21 13.63 -2.57
C VAL A 139 4.00 14.06 -3.80
N GLY A 140 4.81 13.18 -4.38
CA GLY A 140 5.60 13.48 -5.57
C GLY A 140 4.74 13.79 -6.79
N ILE A 141 3.67 13.02 -7.00
CA ILE A 141 2.71 13.26 -8.08
C ILE A 141 1.96 14.58 -7.88
N PHE A 142 1.30 14.74 -6.72
CA PHE A 142 0.49 15.92 -6.43
C PHE A 142 1.34 17.20 -6.34
N GLY A 143 2.49 17.13 -5.67
CA GLY A 143 3.44 18.23 -5.60
C GLY A 143 4.00 18.61 -6.97
N GLY A 144 4.33 17.61 -7.80
CA GLY A 144 4.82 17.83 -9.17
C GLY A 144 3.80 18.48 -10.09
N SER A 145 2.51 18.13 -9.96
CA SER A 145 1.44 18.74 -10.76
C SER A 145 1.17 20.19 -10.36
N GLN A 146 1.19 20.51 -9.06
CA GLN A 146 1.03 21.88 -8.56
C GLN A 146 2.21 22.78 -8.95
N LEU A 147 3.44 22.23 -8.96
CA LEU A 147 4.60 22.98 -9.42
C LEU A 147 4.49 23.32 -10.91
N LYS A 148 4.02 22.38 -11.75
CA LYS A 148 3.78 22.63 -13.17
C LYS A 148 2.73 23.70 -13.42
N SER A 149 1.63 23.72 -12.65
CA SER A 149 0.59 24.75 -12.81
C SER A 149 1.03 26.14 -12.34
N ALA A 150 1.97 26.21 -11.39
CA ALA A 150 2.52 27.47 -10.91
C ALA A 150 3.59 28.08 -11.84
N ILE A 151 4.20 27.26 -12.71
CA ILE A 151 5.27 27.67 -13.64
C ILE A 151 4.72 27.93 -15.06
N ALA A 152 3.54 27.40 -15.39
CA ALA A 152 2.84 27.60 -16.67
C ALA A 152 2.04 28.91 -16.69
#